data_AF-A0A951I315-F1
#
_entry.id   AF-A0A951I315-F1
#
_cell.length_a   1.000
_cell.length_b   1.000
_cell.length_c   1.000
_cell.angle_alpha   90.00
_cell.angle_beta   90.00
_cell.angle_gamma   90.00
#
_symmetry.space_group_name_H-M   'P 1'
#
loop_
_entity.id
_entity.type
_entity.pdbx_description
1 polymer ?
#
loop_
_entity_poly.entity_id
_entity_poly.type
_entity_poly.pdbx_seq_one_letter_code
_entity_poly.pdbx_strand_id
1 'polypeptide(L)'
;MLSRDQVVFVDLGTEDNVKPGDYLTIYRPLGKGNITRFRDEEVTPTANGGFESDIFKGGKFSNKAQRVKDANSTGIYGPMVTTPQIWDKRPRMPRKIVGEMVILSVQQRTASAVITRVAQEVHTGDYVEVQ
;
A
#
# COMPACT_ATOMS: atom_id res chain seq x y z
N MET A 1 14.71 -14.14 -10.37
CA MET A 1 15.47 -12.93 -10.76
C MET A 1 15.35 -12.74 -12.26
N LEU A 2 14.73 -11.64 -12.71
CA LEU A 2 14.79 -11.22 -14.11
C LEU A 2 15.84 -10.10 -14.27
N SER A 3 16.60 -10.14 -15.38
CA SER A 3 17.68 -9.19 -15.69
C SER A 3 17.47 -8.52 -17.04
N ARG A 4 18.36 -7.59 -17.38
CA ARG A 4 18.39 -6.93 -18.69
C ARG A 4 18.43 -7.95 -19.83
N ASP A 5 17.84 -7.61 -20.96
CA ASP A 5 17.82 -8.36 -22.23
C ASP A 5 17.05 -9.70 -22.18
N GLN A 6 16.28 -9.93 -21.11
CA GLN A 6 15.39 -11.08 -21.02
C GLN A 6 14.02 -10.76 -21.62
N VAL A 7 13.46 -11.74 -22.34
CA VAL A 7 12.11 -11.69 -22.88
C VAL A 7 11.13 -12.11 -21.77
N VAL A 8 10.13 -11.27 -21.53
CA VAL A 8 9.06 -11.48 -20.55
C VAL A 8 7.71 -11.44 -21.24
N PHE A 9 6.74 -12.13 -20.64
CA PHE A 9 5.35 -12.09 -21.06
C PHE A 9 4.55 -11.20 -20.12
N VAL A 10 3.66 -10.40 -20.71
CA VAL A 10 2.85 -9.42 -20.00
C VAL A 10 1.39 -9.65 -20.38
N ASP A 11 0.50 -9.57 -19.40
CA ASP A 11 -0.95 -9.71 -19.59
C ASP A 11 -1.58 -8.40 -20.07
N LEU A 12 -0.96 -7.79 -21.10
CA LEU A 12 -1.47 -6.63 -21.81
C LEU A 12 -1.42 -6.93 -23.30
N GLY A 13 -2.52 -6.67 -24.01
CA GLY A 13 -2.64 -7.01 -25.42
C GLY A 13 -3.11 -5.86 -26.31
N THR A 14 -3.55 -6.20 -27.52
CA THR A 14 -4.19 -5.23 -28.43
C THR A 14 -5.50 -4.68 -27.85
N GLU A 15 -6.20 -5.47 -27.02
CA GLU A 15 -7.40 -5.03 -26.29
C GLU A 15 -7.09 -3.86 -25.35
N ASP A 16 -5.87 -3.82 -24.80
CA ASP A 16 -5.38 -2.77 -23.91
C ASP A 16 -4.67 -1.64 -24.68
N ASN A 17 -4.79 -1.64 -26.02
CA ASN A 17 -4.16 -0.69 -26.94
C ASN A 17 -2.61 -0.66 -26.87
N VAL A 18 -1.99 -1.77 -26.48
CA VAL A 18 -0.53 -1.92 -26.51
C VAL A 18 -0.04 -2.18 -27.93
N LYS A 19 1.06 -1.53 -28.31
CA LYS A 19 1.67 -1.64 -29.64
C LYS A 19 3.14 -2.09 -29.56
N PRO A 20 3.64 -2.78 -30.60
CA PRO A 20 5.07 -3.00 -30.75
C PRO A 20 5.84 -1.68 -30.72
N GLY A 21 6.88 -1.61 -29.90
CA GLY A 21 7.69 -0.41 -29.67
C GLY A 21 7.28 0.42 -28.46
N ASP A 22 6.15 0.13 -27.81
CA ASP A 22 5.74 0.86 -26.60
C ASP A 22 6.70 0.57 -25.43
N TYR A 23 6.97 1.62 -24.65
CA TYR A 23 7.74 1.52 -23.42
C TYR A 23 6.81 1.32 -22.23
N LEU A 24 7.12 0.32 -21.41
CA LEU A 24 6.44 0.04 -20.15
C LEU A 24 7.38 0.31 -18.98
N THR A 25 6.84 0.95 -17.94
CA THR A 25 7.53 1.10 -16.67
C THR A 25 7.17 -0.05 -15.74
N ILE A 26 8.18 -0.76 -15.24
CA ILE A 26 8.03 -1.80 -14.22
C ILE A 26 8.04 -1.12 -12.85
N TYR A 27 7.02 -1.36 -12.05
CA TYR A 27 6.94 -0.80 -10.70
C TYR A 27 6.38 -1.78 -9.68
N ARG A 28 6.74 -1.55 -8.43
CA ARG A 28 6.16 -2.24 -7.28
C ARG A 28 5.27 -1.26 -6.52
N PRO A 29 3.97 -1.54 -6.34
CA PRO A 29 3.16 -0.76 -5.44
C PRO A 29 3.74 -0.90 -4.04
N LEU A 30 3.95 0.23 -3.36
CA LEU A 30 4.25 0.18 -1.95
C LEU A 30 2.97 -0.29 -1.24
N GLY A 31 3.02 -1.50 -0.67
CA GLY A 31 1.94 -1.98 0.17
C GLY A 31 1.70 -1.02 1.34
N LYS A 32 0.48 -1.00 1.88
CA LYS A 32 0.22 -0.39 3.20
C LYS A 32 1.14 -1.12 4.20
N GLY A 33 2.24 -0.49 4.60
CA GLY A 33 3.37 -1.14 5.26
C GLY A 33 3.02 -2.21 6.31
N ASN A 34 3.75 -3.32 6.19
CA ASN A 34 3.93 -4.46 7.09
C ASN A 34 2.83 -5.56 7.17
N ILE A 35 3.35 -6.80 7.10
CA ILE A 35 2.69 -8.12 7.00
C ILE A 35 2.38 -8.75 8.36
N THR A 36 2.69 -8.08 9.47
CA THR A 36 2.31 -8.56 10.78
C THR A 36 0.84 -8.25 11.01
N ARG A 37 -0.02 -9.19 10.63
CA ARG A 37 -1.39 -9.29 11.15
C ARG A 37 -1.36 -9.67 12.63
N PHE A 38 -0.70 -8.87 13.47
CA PHE A 38 -1.09 -8.90 14.87
C PHE A 38 -2.47 -8.25 14.88
N ARG A 39 -3.49 -9.08 15.08
CA ARG A 39 -4.80 -8.65 15.55
C ARG A 39 -4.69 -8.27 17.03
N ASP A 40 -3.61 -7.59 17.38
CA ASP A 40 -3.55 -6.83 18.60
C ASP A 40 -4.13 -5.49 18.19
N GLU A 41 -5.41 -5.30 18.50
CA GLU A 41 -5.78 -3.98 18.98
C GLU A 41 -4.91 -3.71 20.22
N GLU A 42 -3.65 -3.28 20.01
CA GLU A 42 -2.70 -2.87 21.04
C GLU A 42 -3.25 -1.70 21.87
N VAL A 43 -4.33 -1.10 21.39
CA VAL A 43 -5.02 0.01 22.01
C VAL A 43 -6.28 -0.52 22.69
N THR A 44 -6.23 -0.60 24.02
CA THR A 44 -7.41 -0.87 24.84
C THR A 44 -8.45 0.23 24.56
N PRO A 45 -9.70 -0.10 24.17
CA PRO A 45 -10.74 0.90 24.07
C PRO A 45 -10.90 1.58 25.43
N THR A 46 -10.88 2.91 25.47
CA THR A 46 -11.22 3.63 26.69
C THR A 46 -12.67 3.31 27.02
N ALA A 47 -12.93 2.89 28.27
CA ALA A 47 -14.30 2.69 28.73
C ALA A 47 -15.11 3.97 28.48
N ASN A 48 -16.32 3.83 27.92
CA ASN A 48 -17.31 4.91 27.97
C ASN A 48 -17.42 5.34 29.44
N GLY A 49 -17.28 6.64 29.69
CA GLY A 49 -16.89 7.21 30.99
C GLY A 49 -17.67 6.68 32.21
N GLY A 50 -17.07 6.83 33.40
CA GLY A 50 -17.67 6.46 34.69
C GLY A 50 -16.87 5.45 35.53
N PHE A 51 -15.76 4.93 35.01
CA PHE A 51 -14.84 4.02 35.73
C PHE A 51 -13.46 4.64 35.99
N GLU A 52 -13.32 5.95 35.77
CA GLU A 52 -12.13 6.72 36.10
C GLU A 52 -12.16 6.99 37.62
N SER A 53 -11.11 6.62 38.35
CA SER A 53 -10.99 6.98 39.77
C SER A 53 -9.69 7.74 39.99
N ASP A 54 -9.69 8.66 40.96
CA ASP A 54 -8.45 9.37 41.36
C ASP A 54 -7.38 8.41 41.91
N ILE A 55 -7.81 7.23 42.38
CA ILE A 55 -6.97 6.17 42.94
C ILE A 55 -6.34 5.33 41.82
N PHE A 56 -7.12 4.93 40.81
CA PHE A 56 -6.64 4.22 39.63
C PHE A 56 -6.60 5.17 38.43
N LYS A 57 -5.42 5.74 38.17
CA LYS A 57 -5.10 6.66 37.05
C LYS A 57 -5.25 6.03 35.65
N GLY A 58 -6.13 5.06 35.47
CA GLY A 58 -6.39 4.36 34.23
C GLY A 58 -7.49 5.02 33.41
N GLY A 59 -7.38 4.94 32.08
CA GLY A 59 -8.42 5.41 31.15
C GLY A 59 -8.12 6.78 30.55
N LYS A 60 -8.21 7.85 31.35
CA LYS A 60 -8.19 9.24 30.85
C LYS A 60 -6.82 9.85 30.56
N PHE A 61 -5.81 9.50 31.38
CA PHE A 61 -4.44 10.03 31.27
C PHE A 61 -3.41 8.94 30.95
N SER A 62 -3.88 7.74 30.64
CA SER A 62 -2.98 6.66 30.26
C SER A 62 -2.33 7.01 28.93
N ASN A 63 -1.01 6.91 28.88
CA ASN A 63 -0.25 6.99 27.64
C ASN A 63 -0.61 5.87 26.63
N LYS A 64 -1.37 4.86 27.06
CA LYS A 64 -1.88 3.77 26.22
C LYS A 64 -3.32 3.97 25.72
N ALA A 65 -4.00 5.05 26.11
CA ALA A 65 -5.38 5.33 25.68
C ALA A 65 -5.46 5.93 24.27
N GLN A 66 -6.46 5.53 23.48
CA GLN A 66 -6.68 6.06 22.13
C GLN A 66 -7.13 7.52 22.17
N ARG A 67 -6.64 8.35 21.24
CA ARG A 67 -7.13 9.72 21.11
C ARG A 67 -8.56 9.73 20.52
N VAL A 68 -9.41 10.59 21.07
CA VAL A 68 -10.74 10.89 20.51
C VAL A 68 -10.60 11.50 19.12
N LYS A 69 -11.45 11.08 18.18
CA LYS A 69 -11.42 11.51 16.77
C LYS A 69 -11.62 13.01 16.58
N ASP A 70 -12.40 13.62 17.46
CA ASP A 70 -12.66 15.05 17.49
C ASP A 70 -12.70 15.56 18.93
N ALA A 71 -11.52 15.93 19.43
CA ALA A 71 -11.36 16.48 20.78
C ALA A 71 -12.05 17.84 20.96
N ASN A 72 -12.30 18.57 19.88
CA ASN A 72 -12.89 19.91 19.94
C ASN A 72 -14.41 19.87 20.03
N SER A 73 -15.06 18.92 19.34
CA SER A 73 -16.52 18.81 19.31
C SER A 73 -17.09 17.90 20.41
N THR A 74 -16.42 16.79 20.71
CA THR A 74 -16.90 15.79 21.68
C THR A 74 -16.17 15.83 23.03
N GLY A 75 -15.17 16.69 23.16
CA GLY A 75 -14.32 16.75 24.34
C GLY A 75 -13.56 15.44 24.55
N ILE A 76 -13.49 15.00 25.81
CA ILE A 76 -12.73 13.82 26.24
C ILE A 76 -13.55 12.52 26.02
N TYR A 77 -14.84 12.63 25.72
CA TYR A 77 -15.76 11.51 25.54
C TYR A 77 -16.31 11.50 24.11
N GLY A 78 -15.72 10.70 23.23
CA GLY A 78 -16.14 10.65 21.83
C GLY A 78 -15.63 9.41 21.10
N PRO A 79 -16.07 9.22 19.84
CA PRO A 79 -15.62 8.08 19.04
C PRO A 79 -14.10 8.12 18.90
N MET A 80 -13.45 7.05 19.31
CA MET A 80 -11.99 6.89 19.21
C MET A 80 -11.56 6.67 17.77
N VAL A 81 -10.35 7.11 17.42
CA VAL A 81 -9.77 6.83 16.11
C VAL A 81 -9.22 5.42 16.08
N THR A 82 -9.97 4.45 15.58
CA THR A 82 -9.51 3.05 15.49
C THR A 82 -8.28 2.91 14.57
N THR A 83 -7.40 1.95 14.85
CA THR A 83 -6.21 1.67 14.02
C THR A 83 -6.52 1.49 12.53
N PRO A 84 -7.63 0.83 12.12
CA PRO A 84 -8.04 0.78 10.72
C PRO A 84 -8.33 2.15 10.10
N GLN A 85 -8.99 3.06 10.83
CA GLN A 85 -9.25 4.42 10.36
C GLN A 85 -7.95 5.23 10.15
N ILE A 86 -6.91 4.95 10.95
CA ILE A 86 -5.59 5.58 10.77
C ILE A 86 -4.92 5.04 9.50
N TRP A 87 -4.99 3.73 9.26
CA TRP A 87 -4.39 3.10 8.08
C TRP A 87 -5.01 3.58 6.78
N ASP A 88 -6.32 3.82 6.74
CA ASP A 88 -7.00 4.32 5.54
C ASP A 88 -6.70 5.78 5.22
N LYS A 89 -6.29 6.56 6.24
CA LYS A 89 -5.86 7.95 6.07
C LYS A 89 -4.39 8.10 5.67
N ARG A 90 -3.61 7.01 5.61
CA ARG A 90 -2.20 7.09 5.19
C ARG A 90 -2.15 7.55 3.73
N PRO A 91 -1.37 8.60 3.40
CA PRO A 91 -1.24 9.07 2.03
C PRO A 91 -0.72 7.94 1.15
N ARG A 92 -1.18 7.90 -0.10
CA ARG A 92 -0.67 6.94 -1.09
C ARG A 92 0.79 7.27 -1.33
N MET A 93 1.67 6.37 -0.90
CA MET A 93 3.10 6.52 -1.13
C MET A 93 3.40 6.36 -2.63
N PRO A 94 4.37 7.11 -3.18
CA PRO A 94 4.76 6.98 -4.57
C PRO A 94 5.23 5.55 -4.85
N ARG A 95 4.78 4.98 -5.97
CA ARG A 95 5.23 3.65 -6.41
C ARG A 95 6.73 3.59 -6.61
N LYS A 96 7.33 2.42 -6.40
CA LYS A 96 8.75 2.21 -6.62
C LYS A 96 8.99 1.72 -8.04
N ILE A 97 9.73 2.47 -8.85
CA ILE A 97 10.13 2.06 -10.20
C ILE A 97 11.29 1.06 -10.08
N VAL A 98 11.17 -0.08 -10.76
CA VAL A 98 12.11 -1.20 -10.71
C VAL A 98 12.88 -1.34 -12.02
N GLY A 99 12.28 -0.97 -13.14
CA GLY A 99 12.90 -1.03 -14.46
C GLY A 99 12.02 -0.50 -15.58
N GLU A 100 12.51 -0.63 -16.80
CA GLU A 100 11.85 -0.27 -18.05
C GLU A 100 11.95 -1.45 -19.02
N MET A 101 10.90 -1.65 -19.83
CA MET A 101 10.87 -2.67 -20.87
C MET A 101 10.24 -2.11 -22.14
N VAL A 102 10.52 -2.75 -23.28
CA VAL A 102 9.93 -2.42 -24.58
C VAL A 102 9.18 -3.60 -25.15
N ILE A 103 8.00 -3.35 -25.72
CA ILE A 103 7.17 -4.38 -26.33
C ILE A 103 7.72 -4.77 -27.71
N LEU A 104 7.92 -6.07 -27.93
CA LEU A 104 8.36 -6.62 -29.21
C LEU A 104 7.19 -7.06 -30.09
N SER A 105 6.25 -7.79 -29.49
CA SER A 105 5.11 -8.37 -30.19
C SER A 105 3.89 -8.36 -29.29
N VAL A 106 2.73 -8.11 -29.88
CA VAL A 106 1.46 -8.03 -29.17
C VAL A 106 0.49 -9.04 -29.76
N GLN A 107 -0.21 -9.75 -28.89
CA GLN A 107 -1.34 -10.63 -29.20
C GLN A 107 -2.62 -10.02 -28.61
N GLN A 108 -3.75 -10.71 -28.72
CA GLN A 108 -5.04 -10.16 -28.29
C GLN A 108 -5.08 -9.71 -26.82
N ARG A 109 -4.54 -10.54 -25.92
CA ARG A 109 -4.58 -10.34 -24.46
C ARG A 109 -3.20 -10.42 -23.77
N THR A 110 -2.14 -10.59 -24.55
CA THR A 110 -0.78 -10.77 -24.04
C THR A 110 0.23 -10.10 -24.96
N ALA A 111 1.40 -9.75 -24.43
CA ALA A 111 2.51 -9.20 -25.18
C ALA A 111 3.84 -9.78 -24.72
N SER A 112 4.78 -9.86 -25.65
CA SER A 112 6.17 -10.20 -25.37
C SER A 112 7.00 -8.92 -25.35
N ALA A 113 7.75 -8.71 -24.26
CA ALA A 113 8.59 -7.53 -24.07
C ALA A 113 10.02 -7.92 -23.71
N VAL A 114 10.97 -7.02 -23.95
CA VAL A 114 12.35 -7.14 -23.49
C VAL A 114 12.67 -6.06 -22.47
N ILE A 115 13.30 -6.47 -21.37
CA ILE A 115 13.73 -5.55 -20.32
C ILE A 115 14.97 -4.77 -20.80
N THR A 116 14.83 -3.46 -20.99
CA THR A 116 15.90 -2.58 -21.49
C THR A 116 16.74 -2.01 -20.34
N ARG A 117 16.12 -1.76 -19.19
CA ARG A 117 16.77 -1.18 -18.01
C ARG A 117 16.29 -1.85 -16.74
N VAL A 118 17.24 -2.16 -15.87
CA VAL A 118 16.99 -2.71 -14.53
C VAL A 118 17.63 -1.78 -13.51
N ALA A 119 16.82 -1.18 -12.65
CA ALA A 119 17.30 -0.38 -11.51
C ALA A 119 17.41 -1.22 -10.23
N GLN A 120 16.55 -2.23 -10.10
CA GLN A 120 16.57 -3.22 -9.04
C GLN A 120 16.05 -4.56 -9.59
N GLU A 121 16.32 -5.66 -8.89
CA GLU A 121 15.80 -6.98 -9.22
C GLU A 121 14.29 -7.01 -9.51
N VAL A 122 13.97 -7.35 -10.76
CA VAL A 122 12.61 -7.55 -11.25
C VAL A 122 12.16 -8.97 -10.92
N HIS A 123 10.94 -9.10 -10.41
CA HIS A 123 10.31 -10.36 -10.08
C HIS A 123 9.04 -10.56 -10.91
N THR A 124 8.69 -11.82 -11.18
CA THR A 124 7.40 -12.16 -11.76
C THR A 124 6.28 -11.69 -10.81
N GLY A 125 5.32 -10.94 -11.34
CA GLY A 125 4.24 -10.33 -10.55
C GLY A 125 4.48 -8.86 -10.16
N ASP A 126 5.63 -8.28 -10.53
CA ASP A 126 5.76 -6.81 -10.52
C ASP A 126 4.78 -6.20 -11.55
N TYR A 127 4.28 -5.00 -11.25
CA TYR A 127 3.29 -4.32 -12.07
C TYR A 127 3.95 -3.58 -13.23
N VAL A 128 3.19 -3.39 -14.31
CA VAL A 128 3.60 -2.64 -15.49
C VAL A 128 2.57 -1.55 -15.80
N GLU A 129 3.03 -0.47 -16.40
CA GLU A 129 2.17 0.60 -16.92
C GLU A 129 2.77 1.15 -18.21
N VAL A 130 1.91 1.49 -19.17
CA VAL A 130 2.26 2.16 -20.42
C VAL A 130 2.59 3.62 -20.14
N GLN A 131 3.70 4.10 -20.71
CA GLN A 131 4.15 5.49 -20.58
C GLN A 131 3.30 6.48 -21.38
#